data_AF-A0A0A0M7A5-F1
#
_entry.id   AF-A0A0A0M7A5-F1
#
_cell.length_a   1.000
_cell.length_b   1.000
_cell.length_c   1.000
_cell.angle_alpha   90.00
_cell.angle_beta   90.00
_cell.angle_gamma   90.00
#
_symmetry.space_group_name_H-M   'P 1'
#
loop_
_entity.id
_entity.type
_entity.pdbx_description
1 polymer ?
#
loop_
_entity_poly.entity_id
_entity_poly.type
_entity_poly.pdbx_seq_one_letter_code
_entity_poly.pdbx_strand_id
1 'polypeptide(L)'
;MLLAGALALGTSTFAQAAEPAAADVDRLMDVMRMQQELDAMWLQVEAMQAQMLDRLYQGELDAEAKAEVRAKADRHTARMREALSWEKVQPVYREVYRQTFDATDVQAMIEFYSSPAGQRVLDKTPQLMANIATESQQLLVPLLQEMAEDLQDAISAPEERDLAP
;
A
#
# COMPACT_ATOMS: atom_id res chain seq x y z
N MET A 1 67.23 24.02 7.60
CA MET A 1 66.74 23.11 8.65
C MET A 1 66.10 23.99 9.72
N LEU A 2 64.81 23.97 10.06
CA LEU A 2 63.73 22.99 9.93
C LEU A 2 62.38 23.75 9.87
N LEU A 3 61.48 23.30 9.00
CA LEU A 3 60.07 23.68 8.95
C LEU A 3 59.31 22.94 10.06
N ALA A 4 58.58 23.67 10.92
CA ALA A 4 57.64 23.09 11.87
C ALA A 4 56.21 23.28 11.33
N GLY A 5 55.71 22.26 10.62
CA GLY A 5 54.31 22.17 10.21
C GLY A 5 53.47 21.60 11.33
N ALA A 6 52.54 22.38 11.87
CA ALA A 6 51.53 21.92 12.80
C ALA A 6 50.32 21.37 12.01
N LEU A 7 50.17 20.04 12.02
CA LEU A 7 49.06 19.33 11.41
C LEU A 7 47.88 19.34 12.38
N ALA A 8 46.89 20.20 12.15
CA ALA A 8 45.64 20.20 12.90
C ALA A 8 44.77 19.02 12.41
N LEU A 9 44.70 17.96 13.21
CA LEU A 9 43.77 16.85 13.04
C LEU A 9 42.36 17.36 13.36
N GLY A 10 41.59 17.70 12.32
CA GLY A 10 40.16 17.96 12.44
C GLY A 10 39.44 16.66 12.81
N THR A 11 38.94 16.57 14.04
CA THR A 11 37.98 15.53 14.42
C THR A 11 36.66 15.86 13.73
N SER A 12 36.38 15.21 12.59
CA SER A 12 35.04 15.14 12.05
C SER A 12 34.18 14.37 13.04
N THR A 13 33.52 15.07 13.95
CA THR A 13 32.32 14.55 14.60
C THR A 13 31.34 14.25 13.48
N PHE A 14 31.12 12.97 13.18
CA PHE A 14 29.92 12.55 12.47
C PHE A 14 28.75 13.13 13.28
N ALA A 15 28.08 14.14 12.74
CA ALA A 15 26.84 14.62 13.30
C ALA A 15 25.90 13.41 13.29
N GLN A 16 25.67 12.83 14.47
CA GLN A 16 24.62 11.84 14.64
C GLN A 16 23.35 12.54 14.17
N ALA A 17 22.76 12.06 13.08
CA ALA A 17 21.54 12.64 12.55
C ALA A 17 20.50 12.63 13.68
N ALA A 18 19.97 13.81 14.01
CA ALA A 18 19.09 13.97 15.15
C ALA A 18 17.79 13.20 14.90
N GLU A 19 17.30 12.50 15.92
CA GLU A 19 15.99 11.85 15.85
C GLU A 19 14.89 12.92 15.69
N PRO A 20 13.90 12.71 14.80
CA PRO A 20 12.86 13.70 14.56
C PRO A 20 11.97 13.88 15.81
N ALA A 21 11.50 15.11 16.04
CA ALA A 21 10.56 15.37 17.12
C ALA A 21 9.20 14.70 16.84
N ALA A 22 8.52 14.23 17.88
CA ALA A 22 7.22 13.57 17.74
C ALA A 22 6.18 14.45 17.03
N ALA A 23 6.19 15.76 17.31
CA ALA A 23 5.29 16.73 16.69
C ALA A 23 5.56 16.91 15.18
N ASP A 24 6.82 16.80 14.74
CA ASP A 24 7.16 16.90 13.31
C ASP A 24 6.67 15.66 12.56
N VAL A 25 6.84 14.48 13.16
CA VAL A 25 6.31 13.23 12.60
C VAL A 25 4.79 13.23 12.54
N ASP A 26 4.10 13.73 13.58
CA ASP A 26 2.64 13.89 13.55
C ASP A 26 2.21 14.86 12.43
N ARG A 27 2.91 15.98 12.29
CA ARG A 27 2.67 16.93 11.20
C ARG A 27 2.92 16.30 9.83
N LEU A 28 3.95 15.47 9.68
CA LEU A 28 4.23 14.74 8.45
C LEU A 28 3.04 13.84 8.07
N MET A 29 2.49 13.10 9.04
CA MET A 29 1.31 12.25 8.82
C MET A 29 0.09 13.06 8.38
N ASP A 30 -0.12 14.23 8.99
CA ASP A 30 -1.22 15.13 8.65
C ASP A 30 -1.10 15.63 7.21
N VAL A 31 0.06 16.11 6.79
CA VAL A 31 0.26 16.64 5.43
C VAL A 31 0.26 15.53 4.38
N MET A 32 0.65 14.30 4.75
CA MET A 32 0.49 13.10 3.94
C MET A 32 -0.94 12.54 3.94
N ARG A 33 -1.84 13.09 4.77
CA ARG A 33 -3.25 12.71 4.89
C ARG A 33 -3.46 11.24 5.29
N MET A 34 -2.57 10.66 6.09
CA MET A 34 -2.58 9.22 6.39
C MET A 34 -3.88 8.73 7.04
N GLN A 35 -4.50 9.54 7.91
CA GLN A 35 -5.79 9.18 8.50
C GLN A 35 -6.90 9.07 7.44
N GLN A 36 -6.92 9.99 6.47
CA GLN A 36 -7.92 9.99 5.40
C GLN A 36 -7.74 8.79 4.47
N GLU A 37 -6.49 8.41 4.18
CA GLU A 37 -6.17 7.19 3.42
C GLU A 37 -6.62 5.92 4.17
N LEU A 38 -6.41 5.87 5.50
CA LEU A 38 -6.89 4.77 6.33
C LEU A 38 -8.42 4.67 6.33
N ASP A 39 -9.12 5.80 6.41
CA ASP A 39 -10.58 5.84 6.32
C ASP A 39 -11.08 5.40 4.93
N ALA A 40 -10.42 5.84 3.85
CA ALA A 40 -10.73 5.42 2.49
C ALA A 40 -10.53 3.90 2.28
N MET A 41 -9.47 3.34 2.86
CA MET A 41 -9.25 1.89 2.86
C MET A 41 -10.42 1.15 3.53
N TRP A 42 -10.96 1.64 4.65
CA TRP A 42 -12.12 1.01 5.29
C TRP A 42 -13.38 1.04 4.43
N LEU A 43 -13.63 2.14 3.71
CA LEU A 43 -14.74 2.21 2.75
C LEU A 43 -14.61 1.12 1.66
N GLN A 44 -13.40 0.86 1.18
CA GLN A 44 -13.16 -0.21 0.21
C GLN A 44 -13.40 -1.60 0.82
N VAL A 45 -12.98 -1.85 2.06
CA VAL A 45 -13.25 -3.11 2.76
C VAL A 45 -14.75 -3.34 2.95
N GLU A 46 -15.49 -2.31 3.35
CA GLU A 46 -16.95 -2.37 3.50
C GLU A 46 -17.63 -2.68 2.16
N ALA A 47 -17.20 -2.04 1.06
CA ALA A 47 -17.71 -2.31 -0.28
C ALA A 47 -17.41 -3.75 -0.74
N MET A 48 -16.19 -4.25 -0.51
CA MET A 48 -15.80 -5.62 -0.84
C MET A 48 -16.61 -6.64 -0.04
N GLN A 49 -16.85 -6.38 1.26
CA GLN A 49 -17.70 -7.20 2.09
C GLN A 49 -19.13 -7.25 1.54
N ALA A 50 -19.71 -6.11 1.17
CA ALA A 50 -21.05 -6.06 0.59
C ALA A 50 -21.15 -6.91 -0.69
N GLN A 51 -20.18 -6.78 -1.60
CA GLN A 51 -20.13 -7.59 -2.83
C GLN A 51 -19.97 -9.10 -2.55
N MET A 52 -19.23 -9.47 -1.51
CA MET A 52 -19.10 -10.87 -1.09
C MET A 52 -20.43 -11.41 -0.55
N LEU A 53 -21.13 -10.63 0.29
CA LEU A 53 -22.43 -11.01 0.83
C LEU A 53 -23.48 -11.16 -0.27
N ASP A 54 -23.51 -10.23 -1.24
CA ASP A 54 -24.43 -10.30 -2.38
C ASP A 54 -24.23 -11.59 -3.19
N ARG A 55 -22.97 -12.00 -3.42
CA ARG A 55 -22.65 -13.28 -4.07
C ARG A 55 -23.09 -14.48 -3.24
N LEU A 56 -22.91 -14.44 -1.93
CA LEU A 56 -23.36 -15.53 -1.04
C LEU A 56 -24.90 -15.64 -1.03
N TYR A 57 -25.60 -14.51 -1.14
CA TYR A 57 -27.06 -14.45 -1.15
C TYR A 57 -27.71 -14.88 -2.46
N GLN A 58 -26.91 -15.03 -3.53
CA GLN A 58 -27.33 -15.73 -4.75
C GLN A 58 -27.46 -17.25 -4.50
N GLY A 59 -26.92 -17.78 -3.39
CA GLY A 59 -27.28 -19.10 -2.86
C GLY A 59 -28.66 -19.09 -2.19
N GLU A 60 -29.27 -20.27 -2.04
CA GLU A 60 -30.59 -20.46 -1.42
C GLU A 60 -30.53 -20.32 0.12
N LEU A 61 -30.16 -19.13 0.61
CA LEU A 61 -30.29 -18.77 2.03
C LEU A 61 -31.65 -18.13 2.29
N ASP A 62 -32.30 -18.53 3.38
CA ASP A 62 -33.51 -17.86 3.87
C ASP A 62 -33.18 -16.48 4.47
N ALA A 63 -34.21 -15.72 4.82
CA ALA A 63 -34.06 -14.36 5.33
C ALA A 63 -33.35 -14.30 6.69
N GLU A 64 -33.51 -15.32 7.54
CA GLU A 64 -32.90 -15.38 8.88
C GLU A 64 -31.40 -15.61 8.76
N ALA A 65 -30.99 -16.59 7.95
CA ALA A 65 -29.59 -16.87 7.67
C ALA A 65 -28.89 -15.65 7.03
N LYS A 66 -29.55 -14.95 6.09
CA LYS A 66 -29.01 -13.72 5.49
C LYS A 66 -28.78 -12.63 6.55
N ALA A 67 -29.76 -12.40 7.43
CA ALA A 67 -29.63 -11.41 8.50
C ALA A 67 -28.51 -11.78 9.50
N GLU A 68 -28.40 -13.05 9.87
CA GLU A 68 -27.36 -13.53 10.79
C GLU A 68 -25.96 -13.35 10.19
N VAL A 69 -25.78 -13.75 8.92
CA VAL A 69 -24.50 -13.61 8.20
C VAL A 69 -24.11 -12.14 8.11
N ARG A 70 -25.03 -11.25 7.71
CA ARG A 70 -24.77 -9.81 7.67
C ARG A 70 -24.32 -9.28 9.02
N ALA A 71 -25.06 -9.62 10.09
CA ALA A 71 -24.76 -9.14 11.43
C ALA A 71 -23.39 -9.64 11.94
N LYS A 72 -22.97 -10.87 11.59
CA LYS A 72 -21.62 -11.35 11.91
C LYS A 72 -20.56 -10.59 11.11
N ALA A 73 -20.78 -10.41 9.81
CA ALA A 73 -19.85 -9.70 8.94
C ALA A 73 -19.61 -8.25 9.41
N ASP A 74 -20.69 -7.52 9.71
CA ASP A 74 -20.63 -6.14 10.22
C ASP A 74 -19.89 -6.08 11.57
N ARG A 75 -20.17 -7.01 12.50
CA ARG A 75 -19.46 -7.09 13.79
C ARG A 75 -17.96 -7.36 13.61
N HIS A 76 -17.58 -8.22 12.66
CA HIS A 76 -16.18 -8.49 12.37
C HIS A 76 -15.47 -7.24 11.81
N THR A 77 -16.08 -6.55 10.85
CA THR A 77 -15.54 -5.30 10.29
C THR A 77 -15.40 -4.23 11.36
N ALA A 78 -16.43 -4.04 12.19
CA ALA A 78 -16.39 -3.05 13.27
C ALA A 78 -15.23 -3.30 14.25
N ARG A 79 -15.00 -4.57 14.64
CA ARG A 79 -13.86 -4.92 15.50
C ARG A 79 -12.52 -4.66 14.84
N MET A 80 -12.38 -4.95 13.55
CA MET A 80 -11.15 -4.65 12.80
C MET A 80 -10.90 -3.14 12.72
N ARG A 81 -11.93 -2.37 12.37
CA ARG A 81 -11.87 -0.90 12.29
C ARG A 81 -11.52 -0.28 13.65
N GLU A 82 -12.07 -0.82 14.73
CA GLU A 82 -11.73 -0.36 16.09
C GLU A 82 -10.30 -0.73 16.47
N ALA A 83 -9.82 -1.93 16.14
CA ALA A 83 -8.46 -2.38 16.44
C ALA A 83 -7.39 -1.59 15.66
N LEU A 84 -7.74 -1.17 14.45
CA LEU A 84 -6.89 -0.42 13.53
C LEU A 84 -7.37 1.03 13.36
N SER A 85 -7.96 1.60 14.41
CA SER A 85 -8.36 3.01 14.40
C SER A 85 -7.13 3.90 14.37
N TRP A 86 -7.27 5.11 13.81
CA TRP A 86 -6.17 6.09 13.75
C TRP A 86 -5.50 6.31 15.11
N GLU A 87 -6.30 6.46 16.17
CA GLU A 87 -5.83 6.63 17.55
C GLU A 87 -4.90 5.48 18.01
N LYS A 88 -5.17 4.25 17.58
CA LYS A 88 -4.37 3.07 17.94
C LYS A 88 -3.15 2.88 17.05
N VAL A 89 -3.24 3.24 15.76
CA VAL A 89 -2.14 3.01 14.79
C VAL A 89 -1.14 4.16 14.70
N GLN A 90 -1.57 5.41 14.92
CA GLN A 90 -0.71 6.59 14.85
C GLN A 90 0.54 6.48 15.73
N PRO A 91 0.47 6.02 17.00
CA PRO A 91 1.67 5.87 17.83
C PRO A 91 2.67 4.87 17.26
N VAL A 92 2.19 3.77 16.66
CA VAL A 92 3.04 2.76 16.02
C VAL A 92 3.72 3.35 14.79
N TYR A 93 2.96 4.07 13.95
CA TYR A 93 3.53 4.72 12.79
C TYR A 93 4.58 5.75 13.20
N ARG A 94 4.32 6.51 14.27
CA ARG A 94 5.23 7.55 14.73
C ARG A 94 6.57 6.95 15.11
N GLU A 95 6.54 5.85 15.86
CA GLU A 95 7.74 5.12 16.26
C GLU A 95 8.52 4.62 15.03
N VAL A 96 7.83 3.99 14.06
CA VAL A 96 8.47 3.49 12.83
C VAL A 96 9.11 4.62 12.03
N TYR A 97 8.45 5.78 11.89
CA TYR A 97 9.02 6.95 11.21
C TYR A 97 10.26 7.49 11.93
N ARG A 98 10.24 7.60 13.26
CA ARG A 98 11.39 8.07 14.07
C ARG A 98 12.59 7.14 13.97
N GLN A 99 12.36 5.83 13.83
CA GLN A 99 13.42 4.84 13.66
C GLN A 99 14.00 4.81 12.24
N THR A 100 13.24 5.26 11.24
CA THR A 100 13.58 5.13 9.82
C THR A 100 14.21 6.40 9.25
N PHE A 101 13.69 7.56 9.63
CA PHE A 101 14.08 8.86 9.07
C PHE A 101 14.69 9.75 10.15
N ASP A 102 15.65 10.58 9.75
CA ASP A 102 16.17 11.62 10.63
C ASP A 102 15.32 12.90 10.58
N ALA A 103 15.64 13.86 11.46
CA ALA A 103 14.94 15.15 11.53
C ALA A 103 14.98 15.95 10.21
N THR A 104 16.06 15.84 9.44
CA THR A 104 16.23 16.56 8.17
C THR A 104 15.31 15.96 7.12
N ASP A 105 15.26 14.64 7.02
CA ASP A 105 14.39 13.91 6.10
C ASP A 105 12.91 14.23 6.37
N VAL A 106 12.49 14.13 7.63
CA VAL A 106 11.11 14.43 8.03
C VAL A 106 10.74 15.87 7.67
N GLN A 107 11.63 16.83 7.92
CA GLN A 107 11.37 18.23 7.61
C GLN A 107 11.26 18.47 6.10
N ALA A 108 12.11 17.84 5.28
CA ALA A 108 12.05 17.92 3.83
C ALA A 108 10.76 17.30 3.27
N MET A 109 10.33 16.15 3.82
CA MET A 109 9.06 15.53 3.47
C MET A 109 7.88 16.43 3.82
N ILE A 110 7.88 17.05 5.02
CA ILE A 110 6.84 18.01 5.43
C ILE A 110 6.77 19.16 4.43
N GLU A 111 7.91 19.76 4.07
CA GLU A 111 7.95 20.87 3.12
C GLU A 111 7.36 20.47 1.77
N PHE A 112 7.80 19.33 1.22
CA PHE A 112 7.32 18.84 -0.06
C PHE A 112 5.82 18.54 -0.03
N TYR A 113 5.36 17.72 0.90
CA TYR A 113 3.95 17.32 0.97
C TYR A 113 3.06 18.49 1.37
N SER A 114 3.53 19.50 2.10
CA SER A 114 2.77 20.73 2.35
C SER A 114 2.60 21.61 1.09
N SER A 115 3.46 21.44 0.08
CA SER A 115 3.40 22.26 -1.13
C SER A 115 2.21 21.92 -2.02
N PRO A 116 1.73 22.86 -2.86
CA PRO A 116 0.70 22.56 -3.87
C PRO A 116 1.10 21.44 -4.84
N ALA A 117 2.40 21.26 -5.10
CA ALA A 117 2.88 20.18 -5.95
C ALA A 117 2.81 18.83 -5.24
N GLY A 118 3.27 18.75 -3.99
CA GLY A 118 3.21 17.53 -3.18
C GLY A 118 1.78 17.07 -2.92
N GLN A 119 0.87 17.99 -2.60
CA GLN A 119 -0.56 17.67 -2.48
C GLN A 119 -1.14 17.12 -3.79
N ARG A 120 -0.80 17.70 -4.95
CA ARG A 120 -1.22 17.16 -6.25
C ARG A 120 -0.65 15.78 -6.55
N VAL A 121 0.52 15.43 -6.02
CA VAL A 121 1.06 14.07 -6.14
C VAL A 121 0.17 13.11 -5.37
N LEU A 122 -0.22 13.43 -4.13
CA LEU A 122 -1.14 12.60 -3.35
C LEU A 122 -2.48 12.43 -4.09
N ASP A 123 -3.06 13.53 -4.58
CA ASP A 123 -4.36 13.50 -5.28
C ASP A 123 -4.32 12.66 -6.57
N LYS A 124 -3.19 12.66 -7.30
CA LYS A 124 -3.10 12.03 -8.64
C LYS A 124 -2.52 10.62 -8.62
N THR A 125 -1.85 10.22 -7.55
CA THR A 125 -1.21 8.89 -7.46
C THR A 125 -2.23 7.75 -7.64
N PRO A 126 -3.41 7.76 -7.01
CA PRO A 126 -4.41 6.70 -7.21
C PRO A 126 -4.83 6.57 -8.68
N GLN A 127 -5.11 7.69 -9.34
CA GLN A 127 -5.48 7.70 -10.77
C GLN A 127 -4.33 7.23 -11.66
N LEU A 128 -3.10 7.65 -11.35
CA LEU A 128 -1.90 7.19 -12.07
C LEU A 128 -1.77 5.68 -11.99
N MET A 129 -1.90 5.09 -10.80
CA MET A 129 -1.82 3.64 -10.61
C MET A 129 -2.96 2.91 -11.33
N ALA A 130 -4.18 3.44 -11.30
CA ALA A 130 -5.32 2.89 -12.04
C ALA A 130 -5.07 2.88 -13.56
N ASN A 131 -4.48 3.96 -14.09
CA ASN A 131 -4.12 4.04 -15.50
C ASN A 131 -3.04 3.01 -15.85
N ILE A 132 -1.98 2.91 -15.03
CA ILE A 132 -0.91 1.91 -15.24
C ILE A 132 -1.48 0.49 -15.26
N ALA A 133 -2.38 0.15 -14.34
CA ALA A 133 -3.03 -1.16 -14.31
C ALA A 133 -3.83 -1.43 -15.60
N THR A 134 -4.57 -0.43 -16.09
CA THR A 134 -5.38 -0.52 -17.31
C THR A 134 -4.51 -0.74 -18.55
N GLU A 135 -3.44 0.03 -18.70
CA GLU A 135 -2.49 -0.12 -19.82
C GLU A 135 -1.77 -1.48 -19.75
N SER A 136 -1.39 -1.92 -18.55
CA SER A 136 -0.76 -3.23 -18.35
C SER A 136 -1.67 -4.38 -18.75
N GLN A 137 -2.98 -4.28 -18.49
CA GLN A 137 -3.95 -5.29 -18.93
C GLN A 137 -4.02 -5.37 -20.47
N GLN A 138 -3.99 -4.25 -21.18
CA GLN A 138 -3.99 -4.24 -22.65
C GLN A 138 -2.77 -4.94 -23.24
N LEU A 139 -1.63 -4.84 -22.56
CA LEU A 139 -0.40 -5.55 -22.95
C LEU A 139 -0.46 -7.03 -22.60
N LEU A 140 -0.94 -7.40 -21.41
CA LEU A 140 -0.87 -8.77 -20.91
C LEU A 140 -1.96 -9.70 -21.46
N VAL A 141 -3.17 -9.19 -21.71
CA VAL A 141 -4.31 -10.03 -22.13
C VAL A 141 -4.02 -10.81 -23.42
N PRO A 142 -3.46 -10.21 -24.49
CA PRO A 142 -3.13 -10.96 -25.71
C PRO A 142 -2.11 -12.06 -25.48
N LEU A 143 -1.05 -11.82 -24.68
CA LEU A 143 -0.05 -12.85 -24.37
C LEU A 143 -0.65 -14.03 -23.59
N LEU A 144 -1.58 -13.73 -22.67
CA LEU A 144 -2.28 -14.78 -21.92
C LEU A 144 -3.22 -15.58 -22.82
N GLN A 145 -3.83 -14.96 -23.82
CA GLN A 145 -4.66 -15.64 -24.82
C GLN A 145 -3.81 -16.55 -25.71
N GLU A 146 -2.70 -16.05 -26.24
CA GLU A 146 -1.74 -16.84 -27.03
C GLU A 146 -1.23 -18.06 -26.25
N MET A 147 -0.82 -17.86 -24.99
CA MET A 147 -0.41 -18.96 -24.12
C MET A 147 -1.54 -19.97 -23.89
N ALA A 148 -2.78 -19.51 -23.75
CA ALA A 148 -3.93 -20.40 -23.57
C ALA A 148 -4.27 -21.20 -24.83
N GLU A 149 -4.05 -20.62 -26.02
CA GLU A 149 -4.17 -21.30 -27.31
C GLU A 149 -3.08 -22.36 -27.47
N ASP A 150 -1.81 -22.02 -27.24
CA ASP A 150 -0.67 -22.95 -27.31
C ASP A 150 -0.84 -24.17 -26.39
N LEU A 151 -1.31 -23.96 -25.17
CA LEU A 151 -1.56 -25.04 -24.21
C LEU A 151 -2.73 -25.93 -24.64
N GLN A 152 -3.78 -25.35 -25.23
CA GLN A 152 -4.91 -26.11 -25.77
C GLN A 152 -4.47 -26.98 -26.95
N ASP A 153 -3.65 -26.45 -27.85
CA ASP A 153 -3.10 -27.19 -28.99
C ASP A 153 -2.22 -28.36 -28.52
N ALA A 154 -1.37 -28.14 -27.51
CA ALA A 154 -0.52 -29.19 -26.94
C ALA A 154 -1.31 -30.34 -26.29
N ILE A 155 -2.48 -30.06 -25.71
CA ILE A 155 -3.36 -31.08 -25.11
C ILE A 155 -4.23 -31.76 -26.17
N SER A 156 -4.60 -31.04 -27.23
CA SER A 156 -5.50 -31.52 -28.29
C SER A 156 -4.77 -32.29 -29.38
N ALA A 157 -3.45 -32.15 -29.50
CA ALA A 157 -2.62 -32.97 -30.37
C ALA A 157 -2.61 -34.43 -29.87
N PRO A 158 -3.25 -35.38 -30.57
CA PRO A 158 -3.20 -36.77 -30.19
C PRO A 158 -1.77 -37.29 -30.32
N GLU A 159 -1.47 -38.29 -29.53
CA GLU A 159 -0.26 -39.08 -29.41
C GLU A 159 0.25 -39.68 -30.75
N GLU A 160 0.62 -38.87 -31.75
CA GLU A 160 1.31 -39.31 -32.98
C GLU A 160 2.80 -39.65 -32.72
N ARG A 161 3.21 -39.76 -31.45
CA ARG A 161 4.57 -40.16 -31.06
C ARG A 161 4.74 -41.63 -30.71
N ASP A 162 3.67 -42.44 -30.68
CA ASP A 162 3.78 -43.88 -30.39
C ASP A 162 3.38 -44.80 -31.57
N LEU A 163 3.31 -44.25 -32.79
CA LEU A 163 3.06 -45.02 -34.02
C LEU A 163 4.04 -44.63 -35.13
N ALA A 164 5.34 -44.77 -34.87
CA ALA A 164 6.32 -44.99 -35.94
C ALA A 164 6.80 -46.45 -35.85
N PRO A 165 6.60 -47.28 -36.90
CA PRO A 165 7.02 -48.68 -36.91
C PRO A 165 8.53 -48.87 -36.94
#